data_AF-A0A919BZG2-F1
#
_entry.id   AF-A0A919BZG2-F1
#
_cell.length_a   1.000
_cell.length_b   1.000
_cell.length_c   1.000
_cell.angle_alpha   90.00
_cell.angle_beta   90.00
_cell.angle_gamma   90.00
#
_symmetry.space_group_name_H-M   'P 1'
#
loop_
_entity.id
_entity.type
_entity.pdbx_description
1 polymer ?
#
loop_
_entity_poly.entity_id
_entity_poly.type
_entity_poly.pdbx_seq_one_letter_code
_entity_poly.pdbx_strand_id
1 'polypeptide(L)'
;MTQAQITERQGMLTGALTQFSRQAPNTWVYLDAGNPGWAGAATMAQRLHDAGLRQAHGFSLNVSNYFTTAENTAYGNAVNSELKARYGYTKPFVVDTSRNGNGSNGQWCNPSGRRIGTPTRLGGGAEMLLWIKTPGESDGNCGAGAGSSAGQFLPEVAYKMIYGY
;
A
#
# COMPACT_ATOMS: atom_id res chain seq x y z
N MET A 1 -13.35 2.82 15.82
CA MET A 1 -13.44 1.36 16.08
C MET A 1 -13.26 1.14 17.57
N THR A 2 -14.06 0.28 18.19
CA THR A 2 -13.84 -0.18 19.55
C THR A 2 -12.66 -1.16 19.61
N GLN A 3 -12.13 -1.45 20.80
CA GLN A 3 -11.07 -2.45 20.96
C GLN A 3 -11.51 -3.83 20.44
N ALA A 4 -12.78 -4.21 20.67
CA ALA A 4 -13.34 -5.45 20.16
C ALA A 4 -13.30 -5.53 18.62
N GLN A 5 -13.67 -4.45 17.93
CA GLN A 5 -13.59 -4.37 16.46
C GLN A 5 -12.15 -4.42 15.95
N ILE A 6 -11.19 -3.86 16.70
CA ILE A 6 -9.76 -3.95 16.35
C ILE A 6 -9.29 -5.40 16.46
N THR A 7 -9.63 -6.09 17.55
CA THR A 7 -9.30 -7.51 17.77
C THR A 7 -9.94 -8.39 16.70
N GLU A 8 -11.21 -8.16 16.36
CA GLU A 8 -11.90 -8.89 15.30
C GLU A 8 -11.18 -8.75 13.96
N ARG A 9 -10.81 -7.52 13.57
CA ARG A 9 -10.04 -7.28 12.35
C ARG A 9 -8.68 -7.99 12.37
N GLN A 10 -7.95 -7.99 13.49
CA GLN A 10 -6.70 -8.72 13.62
C GLN A 10 -6.91 -10.24 13.48
N GLY A 11 -8.00 -10.76 14.05
CA GLY A 11 -8.44 -12.15 13.87
C GLY A 11 -8.72 -12.50 12.41
N MET A 12 -9.38 -11.61 11.66
CA MET A 12 -9.63 -11.81 10.22
C MET A 12 -8.34 -11.83 9.40
N LEU A 13 -7.39 -10.91 9.68
CA LEU A 13 -6.11 -10.85 8.99
C LEU A 13 -5.25 -12.10 9.24
N THR A 14 -5.13 -12.51 10.50
CA THR A 14 -4.39 -13.73 10.89
C THR A 14 -5.08 -15.00 10.37
N GLY A 15 -6.41 -15.03 10.36
CA GLY A 15 -7.20 -16.09 9.74
C GLY A 15 -6.92 -16.22 8.24
N ALA A 16 -6.89 -15.10 7.51
CA ALA A 16 -6.57 -15.09 6.08
C ALA A 16 -5.15 -15.61 5.80
N LEU A 17 -4.15 -15.19 6.58
CA LEU A 17 -2.78 -15.73 6.47
C LEU A 17 -2.75 -17.25 6.66
N THR A 18 -3.49 -17.76 7.64
CA THR A 18 -3.60 -19.20 7.89
C THR A 18 -4.23 -19.93 6.70
N GLN A 19 -5.28 -19.36 6.09
CA GLN A 19 -5.91 -19.96 4.93
C GLN A 19 -5.00 -19.95 3.70
N PHE A 20 -4.32 -18.84 3.40
CA PHE A 20 -3.38 -18.79 2.28
C PHE A 20 -2.23 -19.78 2.46
N SER A 21 -1.63 -19.85 3.65
CA SER A 21 -0.56 -20.81 3.95
C SER A 21 -1.00 -22.28 3.72
N ARG A 22 -2.24 -22.62 4.09
CA ARG A 22 -2.79 -23.97 3.96
C ARG A 22 -3.26 -24.33 2.55
N GLN A 23 -3.95 -23.40 1.90
CA GLN A 23 -4.69 -23.68 0.66
C GLN A 23 -3.94 -23.21 -0.59
N ALA A 24 -3.00 -22.29 -0.45
CA ALA A 24 -2.22 -21.73 -1.54
C ALA A 24 -0.72 -21.64 -1.16
N PRO A 25 -0.05 -22.79 -0.91
CA PRO A 25 1.32 -22.81 -0.38
C PRO A 25 2.38 -22.19 -1.30
N ASN A 26 2.05 -21.98 -2.58
CA ASN A 26 2.93 -21.35 -3.57
C ASN A 26 2.66 -19.84 -3.74
N THR A 27 1.93 -19.21 -2.82
CA THR A 27 1.57 -17.78 -2.89
C THR A 27 2.39 -16.95 -1.92
N TRP A 28 2.93 -15.84 -2.40
CA TRP A 28 3.48 -14.78 -1.54
C TRP A 28 2.37 -13.84 -1.09
N VAL A 29 2.18 -13.76 0.22
CA VAL A 29 1.21 -12.83 0.83
C VAL A 29 1.94 -11.60 1.35
N TYR A 30 1.43 -10.42 0.97
CA TYR A 30 1.87 -9.13 1.48
C TYR A 30 0.73 -8.50 2.28
N LEU A 31 0.97 -8.17 3.55
CA LEU A 31 0.01 -7.42 4.36
C LEU A 31 0.11 -5.93 4.03
N ASP A 32 -1.02 -5.25 3.83
CA ASP A 32 -0.98 -3.81 3.61
C ASP A 32 -0.58 -3.03 4.86
N ALA A 33 0.39 -2.13 4.69
CA ALA A 33 0.99 -1.31 5.74
C ALA A 33 0.75 0.19 5.51
N GLY A 34 -0.25 0.55 4.71
CA GLY A 34 -0.57 1.95 4.43
C GLY A 34 0.55 2.66 3.66
N ASN A 35 0.95 3.84 4.14
CA ASN A 35 1.92 4.71 3.45
C ASN A 35 2.63 5.66 4.45
N PRO A 36 3.69 6.37 4.03
CA PRO A 36 4.49 7.22 4.89
C PRO A 36 3.71 8.35 5.59
N GLY A 37 2.59 8.79 5.03
CA GLY A 37 1.77 9.87 5.59
C GLY A 37 0.65 9.40 6.53
N TRP A 38 0.53 8.10 6.81
CA TRP A 38 -0.60 7.58 7.61
C TRP A 38 -0.23 7.27 9.06
N ALA A 39 0.70 6.36 9.31
CA ALA A 39 1.08 5.95 10.65
C ALA A 39 2.62 5.93 10.78
N GLY A 40 3.13 6.32 11.95
CA GLY A 40 4.57 6.23 12.22
C GLY A 40 5.09 4.79 12.12
N ALA A 41 6.36 4.62 11.74
CA ALA A 41 6.97 3.32 11.48
C ALA A 41 6.88 2.36 12.68
N ALA A 42 7.12 2.85 13.90
CA ALA A 42 7.01 2.05 15.12
C ALA A 42 5.59 1.49 15.33
N THR A 43 4.58 2.34 15.14
CA THR A 43 3.16 1.95 15.25
C THR A 43 2.79 0.92 14.18
N MET A 44 3.27 1.10 12.95
CA MET A 44 2.98 0.17 11.86
C MET A 44 3.70 -1.18 12.07
N ALA A 45 4.95 -1.17 12.51
CA ALA A 45 5.70 -2.38 12.86
C ALA A 45 4.97 -3.20 13.94
N GLN A 46 4.45 -2.55 14.98
CA GLN A 46 3.61 -3.22 15.98
C GLN A 46 2.34 -3.80 15.35
N ARG A 47 1.57 -3.01 14.60
CA ARG A 47 0.32 -3.47 13.97
C ARG A 47 0.53 -4.65 13.04
N LEU A 48 1.59 -4.63 12.24
CA LEU A 48 1.96 -5.73 11.36
C LEU A 48 2.34 -6.99 12.15
N HIS A 49 3.14 -6.83 13.20
CA HIS A 49 3.50 -7.95 14.06
C HIS A 49 2.26 -8.60 14.70
N ASP A 50 1.38 -7.78 15.28
CA ASP A 50 0.13 -8.23 15.91
C ASP A 50 -0.84 -8.87 14.89
N ALA A 51 -0.80 -8.42 13.62
CA ALA A 51 -1.57 -9.00 12.52
C ALA A 51 -0.94 -10.27 11.93
N GLY A 52 0.17 -10.77 12.49
CA GLY A 52 0.78 -12.04 12.08
C GLY A 52 1.79 -11.95 10.95
N LEU A 53 2.38 -10.77 10.67
CA LEU A 53 3.33 -10.55 9.57
C LEU A 53 4.45 -11.60 9.47
N ARG A 54 4.87 -12.23 10.58
CA ARG A 54 5.84 -13.34 10.55
C ARG A 54 5.45 -14.45 9.57
N GLN A 55 4.16 -14.74 9.44
CA GLN A 55 3.61 -15.79 8.55
C GLN A 55 3.50 -15.33 7.10
N ALA A 56 3.46 -14.02 6.85
CA ALA A 56 3.40 -13.46 5.50
C ALA A 56 4.80 -13.46 4.84
N HIS A 57 4.83 -13.33 3.52
CA HIS A 57 6.08 -13.09 2.80
C HIS A 57 6.60 -11.69 3.07
N GLY A 58 5.73 -10.68 3.00
CA GLY A 58 6.11 -9.28 3.12
C GLY A 58 4.97 -8.35 3.54
N PHE A 59 5.17 -7.06 3.29
CA PHE A 59 4.12 -6.04 3.41
C PHE A 59 4.05 -5.13 2.17
N SER A 60 2.88 -4.56 1.88
CA SER A 60 2.71 -3.58 0.79
C SER A 60 2.62 -2.16 1.33
N LEU A 61 3.09 -1.22 0.51
CA LEU A 61 3.03 0.21 0.79
C LEU A 61 2.38 0.95 -0.38
N ASN A 62 1.82 2.12 -0.06
CA ASN A 62 1.33 3.10 -1.00
C ASN A 62 0.10 2.69 -1.81
N VAL A 63 -0.57 1.57 -1.48
CA VAL A 63 -1.72 1.08 -2.24
C VAL A 63 -2.75 2.20 -2.41
N SER A 64 -3.08 2.52 -3.66
CA SER A 64 -3.99 3.62 -4.04
C SER A 64 -3.55 5.03 -3.62
N ASN A 65 -2.28 5.26 -3.28
CA ASN A 65 -1.77 6.57 -2.87
C ASN A 65 -0.66 7.07 -3.80
N TYR A 66 -0.06 8.21 -3.46
CA TYR A 66 0.72 9.03 -4.37
C TYR A 66 2.13 9.34 -3.87
N PHE A 67 2.51 8.90 -2.67
CA PHE A 67 3.85 9.15 -2.12
C PHE A 67 4.93 8.57 -3.03
N THR A 68 6.03 9.29 -3.20
CA THR A 68 7.10 8.89 -4.12
C THR A 68 7.70 7.55 -3.71
N THR A 69 8.32 6.86 -4.67
CA THR A 69 9.00 5.59 -4.40
C THR A 69 10.12 5.76 -3.36
N ALA A 70 10.80 6.91 -3.35
CA ALA A 70 11.85 7.22 -2.38
C ALA A 70 11.29 7.34 -0.95
N GLU A 71 10.19 8.09 -0.77
CA GLU A 71 9.52 8.21 0.54
C GLU A 71 9.03 6.85 1.06
N ASN A 72 8.43 6.04 0.19
CA ASN A 72 7.98 4.69 0.56
C ASN A 72 9.15 3.76 0.89
N THR A 73 10.26 3.84 0.16
CA THR A 73 11.46 3.05 0.44
C THR A 73 12.04 3.42 1.80
N ALA A 74 12.16 4.71 2.11
CA ALA A 74 12.62 5.18 3.40
C ALA A 74 11.70 4.71 4.54
N TYR A 75 10.38 4.81 4.35
CA TYR A 75 9.40 4.35 5.32
C TYR A 75 9.42 2.83 5.53
N GLY A 76 9.46 2.04 4.47
CA GLY A 76 9.55 0.57 4.55
C GLY A 76 10.81 0.11 5.29
N ASN A 77 11.94 0.78 5.05
CA ASN A 77 13.17 0.53 5.79
C ASN A 77 13.04 0.90 7.27
N ALA A 78 12.39 2.03 7.60
CA ALA A 78 12.13 2.41 8.98
C ALA A 78 11.21 1.40 9.71
N VAL A 79 10.15 0.91 9.05
CA VAL A 79 9.29 -0.16 9.58
C VAL A 79 10.09 -1.42 9.84
N ASN A 80 10.97 -1.83 8.92
CA ASN A 80 11.84 -2.98 9.10
C ASN A 80 12.84 -2.79 10.25
N SER A 81 13.40 -1.59 10.44
CA SER A 81 14.26 -1.29 11.59
C SER A 81 13.52 -1.49 12.92
N GLU A 82 12.27 -1.05 13.01
CA GLU A 82 11.42 -1.24 14.19
C GLU A 82 11.03 -2.72 14.39
N LEU A 83 10.69 -3.44 13.32
CA LEU A 83 10.43 -4.88 13.38
C LEU A 83 11.66 -5.65 13.87
N LYS A 84 12.85 -5.27 13.40
CA LYS A 84 14.11 -5.91 13.81
C LYS A 84 14.41 -5.62 15.27
N ALA A 85 14.29 -4.36 15.70
CA ALA A 85 14.60 -3.95 17.06
C ALA A 85 13.65 -4.57 18.11
N ARG A 86 12.34 -4.62 17.81
CA ARG A 86 11.32 -5.06 18.78
C ARG A 86 11.06 -6.56 18.73
N TYR A 87 11.19 -7.17 17.56
CA TYR A 87 10.75 -8.54 17.33
C TYR A 87 11.82 -9.42 16.65
N GLY A 88 12.98 -8.88 16.29
CA GLY A 88 14.12 -9.67 15.82
C GLY A 88 14.07 -10.11 14.35
N TYR A 89 13.09 -9.66 13.56
CA TYR A 89 12.96 -10.04 12.14
C TYR A 89 12.72 -8.83 11.23
N THR A 90 12.99 -8.99 9.94
CA THR A 90 12.59 -8.07 8.87
C THR A 90 11.79 -8.85 7.83
N LYS A 91 11.11 -8.12 6.93
CA LYS A 91 10.39 -8.69 5.80
C LYS A 91 10.60 -7.84 4.54
N PRO A 92 10.61 -8.44 3.34
CA PRO A 92 10.54 -7.67 2.10
C PRO A 92 9.25 -6.85 2.06
N PHE A 93 9.26 -5.79 1.26
CA PHE A 93 8.08 -5.00 0.99
C PHE A 93 7.97 -4.65 -0.49
N VAL A 94 6.75 -4.36 -0.92
CA VAL A 94 6.43 -3.89 -2.27
C VAL A 94 5.81 -2.50 -2.19
N VAL A 95 5.94 -1.72 -3.27
CA VAL A 95 5.40 -0.36 -3.34
C VAL A 95 4.47 -0.24 -4.53
N ASP A 96 3.25 0.24 -4.28
CA ASP A 96 2.34 0.66 -5.34
C ASP A 96 2.88 1.94 -5.98
N THR A 97 3.21 1.85 -7.26
CA THR A 97 3.76 2.91 -8.10
C THR A 97 2.80 3.30 -9.22
N SER A 98 1.56 2.81 -9.16
CA SER A 98 0.52 3.09 -10.16
C SER A 98 0.36 4.57 -10.47
N ARG A 99 0.41 5.45 -9.45
CA ARG A 99 0.06 6.87 -9.58
C ARG A 99 1.03 7.84 -8.91
N ASN A 100 2.23 7.40 -8.53
CA ASN A 100 3.14 8.20 -7.70
C ASN A 100 4.22 8.98 -8.47
N GLY A 101 4.12 9.09 -9.79
CA GLY A 101 5.14 9.73 -10.64
C GLY A 101 5.31 11.24 -10.44
N ASN A 102 4.35 11.90 -9.77
CA ASN A 102 4.44 13.32 -9.40
C ASN A 102 4.24 13.55 -7.88
N GLY A 103 4.45 12.50 -7.08
CA GLY A 103 4.35 12.57 -5.62
C GLY A 103 2.96 12.88 -5.08
N SER A 104 2.87 12.92 -3.75
CA SER A 104 1.65 13.29 -3.02
C SER A 104 1.57 14.80 -2.81
N ASN A 105 0.37 15.37 -2.84
CA ASN A 105 0.06 16.73 -2.39
C ASN A 105 -0.73 16.72 -1.07
N GLY A 106 -0.75 15.57 -0.37
CA GLY A 106 -1.54 15.36 0.85
C GLY A 106 -2.99 14.94 0.60
N GLN A 107 -3.51 15.06 -0.62
CA GLN A 107 -4.83 14.54 -0.98
C GLN A 107 -4.71 13.11 -1.51
N TRP A 108 -5.72 12.28 -1.22
CA TRP A 108 -5.78 10.89 -1.67
C TRP A 108 -6.95 10.62 -2.62
N CYS A 109 -8.00 11.44 -2.59
CA CYS A 109 -9.24 11.17 -3.31
C CYS A 109 -9.25 11.92 -4.65
N ASN A 110 -8.90 11.21 -5.74
CA ASN A 110 -8.80 11.74 -7.11
C ASN A 110 -8.11 13.13 -7.25
N PRO A 111 -6.95 13.39 -6.62
CA PRO A 111 -6.20 14.63 -6.84
C PRO A 111 -5.79 14.80 -8.30
N SER A 112 -5.85 16.03 -8.80
CA SER A 112 -5.34 16.39 -10.12
C SER A 112 -3.81 16.49 -10.14
N GLY A 113 -3.22 16.56 -11.34
CA GLY A 113 -1.78 16.71 -11.53
C GLY A 113 -0.94 15.54 -11.02
N ARG A 114 -1.53 14.37 -10.72
CA ARG A 114 -0.77 13.15 -10.42
C ARG A 114 -0.30 12.51 -11.71
N ARG A 115 0.75 11.67 -11.64
CA ARG A 115 1.30 10.97 -12.81
C ARG A 115 1.47 9.50 -12.56
N ILE A 116 1.34 8.69 -13.61
CA ILE A 116 1.76 7.29 -13.54
C ILE A 116 3.21 7.21 -13.08
N GLY A 117 3.50 6.27 -12.18
CA GLY A 117 4.84 6.06 -11.68
C GLY A 117 5.63 5.06 -12.53
N THR A 118 6.66 4.47 -11.92
CA THR A 118 7.48 3.45 -12.57
C THR A 118 6.61 2.23 -12.91
N PRO A 119 6.68 1.68 -14.14
CA PRO A 119 5.99 0.42 -14.46
C PRO A 119 6.42 -0.73 -13.56
N THR A 120 5.55 -1.75 -13.47
CA THR A 120 5.80 -2.93 -12.64
C THR A 120 7.16 -3.56 -12.95
N ARG A 121 7.97 -3.80 -11.92
CA ARG A 121 9.30 -4.42 -12.02
C ARG A 121 9.78 -5.01 -10.69
N LEU A 122 10.73 -5.93 -10.77
CA LEU A 122 11.52 -6.35 -9.62
C LEU A 122 12.53 -5.24 -9.23
N GLY A 123 12.78 -5.09 -7.93
CA GLY A 123 13.74 -4.12 -7.39
C GLY A 123 13.27 -2.66 -7.46
N GLY A 124 14.21 -1.72 -7.33
CA GLY A 124 13.94 -0.27 -7.36
C GLY A 124 13.76 0.38 -5.98
N GLY A 125 14.39 -0.18 -4.94
CA GLY A 125 14.32 0.28 -3.55
C GLY A 125 13.46 -0.62 -2.65
N ALA A 126 12.49 -1.31 -3.26
CA ALA A 126 11.67 -2.35 -2.65
C ALA A 126 11.96 -3.72 -3.31
N GLU A 127 11.35 -4.80 -2.83
CA GLU A 127 11.42 -6.10 -3.51
C GLU A 127 10.81 -6.00 -4.91
N MET A 128 9.66 -5.31 -5.01
CA MET A 128 8.99 -5.01 -6.27
C MET A 128 8.33 -3.64 -6.24
N LEU A 129 8.32 -2.98 -7.39
CA LEU A 129 7.38 -1.90 -7.69
C LEU A 129 6.23 -2.51 -8.46
N LEU A 130 5.01 -2.31 -7.99
CA LEU A 130 3.81 -2.89 -8.58
C LEU A 130 2.82 -1.76 -8.92
N TRP A 131 1.95 -1.99 -9.89
CA TRP A 131 0.73 -1.21 -10.02
C TRP A 131 -0.39 -2.01 -9.37
N ILE A 132 -0.71 -1.65 -8.11
CA ILE A 132 -1.73 -2.36 -7.33
C ILE A 132 -3.09 -1.69 -7.55
N LYS A 133 -3.17 -0.37 -7.39
CA LYS A 133 -4.31 0.40 -7.89
C LYS A 133 -4.25 0.51 -9.41
N THR A 134 -5.39 0.32 -10.07
CA THR A 134 -5.53 0.57 -11.50
C THR A 134 -5.53 2.07 -11.79
N PRO A 135 -4.56 2.62 -12.54
CA PRO A 135 -4.59 4.02 -12.97
C PRO A 135 -5.84 4.30 -13.81
N GLY A 136 -6.61 5.33 -13.44
CA GLY A 136 -7.86 5.70 -14.12
C GLY A 136 -9.13 5.27 -13.39
N GLU A 137 -9.06 4.31 -12.48
CA GLU A 137 -10.20 4.05 -11.59
C GLU A 137 -10.34 5.15 -10.54
N SER A 138 -11.58 5.60 -10.36
CA SER A 138 -11.93 6.58 -9.34
C SER A 138 -11.68 6.05 -7.92
N ASP A 139 -11.25 6.94 -7.04
CA ASP A 139 -11.18 6.74 -5.59
C ASP A 139 -12.51 7.05 -4.88
N GLY A 140 -13.49 7.62 -5.60
CA GLY A 140 -14.79 8.03 -5.06
C GLY A 140 -15.33 9.34 -5.65
N ASN A 141 -16.45 9.83 -5.12
CA ASN A 141 -17.07 11.07 -5.56
C ASN A 141 -16.34 12.31 -4.98
N CYS A 142 -15.20 12.66 -5.59
CA CYS A 142 -14.29 13.69 -5.10
C CYS A 142 -13.31 14.12 -6.21
N GLY A 143 -12.71 15.32 -6.08
CA GLY A 143 -11.62 15.77 -6.95
C GLY A 143 -11.95 15.65 -8.45
N ALA A 144 -11.02 15.13 -9.23
CA ALA A 144 -11.20 14.87 -10.67
C ALA A 144 -12.23 13.77 -10.97
N GLY A 145 -12.69 13.01 -9.97
CA GLY A 145 -13.74 12.01 -10.07
C GLY A 145 -15.07 12.45 -9.47
N ALA A 146 -15.34 13.75 -9.34
CA ALA A 146 -16.65 14.24 -8.92
C ALA A 146 -17.77 13.65 -9.81
N GLY A 147 -18.83 13.13 -9.19
CA GLY A 147 -19.94 12.43 -9.85
C GLY A 147 -19.71 10.94 -10.13
N SER A 148 -18.54 10.38 -9.79
CA SER A 148 -18.22 8.96 -10.00
C SER A 148 -18.32 8.11 -8.72
N SER A 149 -18.33 6.79 -8.88
CA SER A 149 -18.22 5.83 -7.77
C SER A 149 -16.82 5.24 -7.67
N ALA A 150 -16.39 4.85 -6.46
CA ALA A 150 -15.09 4.20 -6.28
C ALA A 150 -15.00 2.90 -7.11
N GLY A 151 -13.89 2.71 -7.82
CA GLY A 151 -13.67 1.59 -8.74
C GLY A 151 -14.26 1.79 -10.14
N GLN A 152 -15.03 2.85 -10.39
CA GLN A 152 -15.45 3.21 -11.74
C GLN A 152 -14.25 3.66 -12.56
N PHE A 153 -14.03 3.06 -13.73
CA PHE A 153 -13.00 3.52 -14.65
C PHE A 153 -13.40 4.85 -15.32
N LEU A 154 -12.49 5.84 -15.23
CA LEU A 154 -12.65 7.17 -15.79
C LEU A 154 -11.55 7.41 -16.85
N PRO A 155 -11.85 7.25 -18.16
CA PRO A 155 -10.86 7.40 -19.22
C PRO A 155 -10.11 8.74 -19.19
N GLU A 156 -10.81 9.82 -18.85
CA GLU A 156 -10.22 11.17 -18.73
C GLU A 156 -9.18 11.25 -17.61
N VAL A 157 -9.42 10.61 -16.46
CA VAL A 157 -8.46 10.55 -15.35
C VAL A 157 -7.25 9.73 -15.74
N ALA A 158 -7.45 8.59 -16.40
CA ALA A 158 -6.36 7.75 -16.91
C ALA A 158 -5.46 8.53 -17.88
N TYR A 159 -6.08 9.22 -18.85
CA TYR A 159 -5.40 10.03 -19.85
C TYR A 159 -4.60 11.16 -19.20
N LYS A 160 -5.22 11.94 -18.31
CA LYS A 160 -4.56 13.01 -17.55
C LYS A 160 -3.35 12.52 -16.77
N MET A 161 -3.43 11.33 -16.19
CA MET A 161 -2.36 10.74 -15.39
C MET A 161 -1.11 10.35 -16.21
N ILE A 162 -1.24 10.15 -17.53
CA ILE A 162 -0.08 9.94 -18.40
C ILE A 162 0.77 11.22 -18.47
N TYR A 163 0.11 12.38 -18.54
CA TYR A 163 0.76 13.67 -18.80
C TYR A 163 0.98 14.53 -17.56
N GLY A 164 0.16 14.39 -16.52
CA GLY A 164 0.33 15.06 -15.23
C GLY A 164 -0.32 16.43 -15.07
N TYR A 165 -1.47 16.66 -15.72
CA TYR A 165 -2.32 17.85 -15.50
C TYR A 165 -3.66 17.49 -14.86
#